data_AF-A0A5A9ZXB3-F1
#
_entry.id   AF-A0A5A9ZXB3-F1
#
_cell.length_a   1.000
_cell.length_b   1.000
_cell.length_c   1.000
_cell.angle_alpha   90.00
_cell.angle_beta   90.00
_cell.angle_gamma   90.00
#
_symmetry.space_group_name_H-M   'P 1'
#
loop_
_entity.id
_entity.type
_entity.pdbx_description
1 polymer ?
#
loop_
_entity_poly.entity_id
_entity_poly.type
_entity_poly.pdbx_seq_one_letter_code
_entity_poly.pdbx_strand_id
1 'polypeptide(L)'
;MQIDNGPRGISRFTVVLTATVFLGALVSGCGDDADGVRTSASTRGEDGRQEQRVLWVGDSIAGVEGPALKAALTKSGVEFKDMSSDGGGTVVQGDEMSSRLAEPTWKALDRNLSSFRPQVVAYQITTYDWGTAGQQRASYEKLAEAARDADAELVIVSAPPFKLDDFYRQHASAIESAPKVAAQVARDSDGRVRFFDAAQLWGTDSKAAKAQRSSDGIHSCQQGSAAFAAWFAGKLSKSRDFTAADPGEWANGAWTEDRHFDKLGCA
;
A
#
# COMPACT_ATOMS: atom_id res chain seq x y z
N MET A 1 47.30 37.30 3.32
CA MET A 1 48.24 36.55 2.47
C MET A 1 47.40 35.54 1.70
N GLN A 2 46.74 36.02 0.64
CA GLN A 2 47.16 36.08 -0.76
C GLN A 2 46.57 34.89 -1.52
N ILE A 3 45.78 35.28 -2.52
CA ILE A 3 44.87 34.53 -3.38
C ILE A 3 45.67 33.59 -4.30
N ASP A 4 45.09 32.45 -4.67
CA ASP A 4 45.23 32.01 -6.05
C ASP A 4 43.96 31.37 -6.62
N ASN A 5 43.63 31.81 -7.83
CA ASN A 5 42.41 31.57 -8.59
C ASN A 5 42.77 30.92 -9.93
N GLY A 6 42.06 29.86 -10.30
CA GLY A 6 41.75 29.51 -11.70
C GLY A 6 42.30 28.16 -12.21
N PRO A 7 41.87 27.69 -13.41
CA PRO A 7 40.84 28.21 -14.30
C PRO A 7 39.69 27.21 -14.61
N ARG A 8 38.69 27.77 -15.28
CA ARG A 8 37.43 27.19 -15.75
C ARG A 8 37.64 26.24 -16.94
N GLY A 9 37.04 25.06 -16.89
CA GLY A 9 36.82 24.18 -18.04
C GLY A 9 35.38 24.27 -18.54
N ILE A 10 35.18 24.98 -19.65
CA ILE A 10 33.90 25.03 -20.38
C ILE A 10 33.90 23.86 -21.35
N SER A 11 33.05 22.86 -21.13
CA SER A 11 32.84 21.80 -22.13
C SER A 11 31.63 22.14 -22.98
N ARG A 12 31.90 22.54 -24.23
CA ARG A 12 30.92 22.65 -25.31
C ARG A 12 30.84 21.28 -25.98
N PHE A 13 29.66 20.65 -26.04
CA PHE A 13 29.37 19.64 -27.05
C PHE A 13 27.93 19.74 -27.56
N THR A 14 27.85 20.32 -28.75
CA THR A 14 27.11 19.88 -29.95
C THR A 14 25.68 19.37 -29.81
N VAL A 15 24.77 20.23 -30.27
CA VAL A 15 23.41 19.93 -30.74
C VAL A 15 23.47 19.05 -32.00
N VAL A 16 22.70 17.96 -32.04
CA VAL A 16 22.28 17.30 -33.28
C VAL A 16 20.75 17.26 -33.30
N LEU A 17 20.17 18.10 -34.15
CA LEU A 17 18.78 18.02 -34.59
C LEU A 17 18.65 16.88 -35.59
N THR A 18 17.66 16.00 -35.39
CA THR A 18 17.11 15.18 -36.48
C THR A 18 15.60 15.30 -36.42
N ALA A 19 15.07 16.11 -37.35
CA ALA A 19 13.66 16.23 -37.63
C ALA A 19 13.26 15.15 -38.64
N THR A 20 12.26 14.35 -38.31
CA THR A 20 11.62 13.43 -39.26
C THR A 20 10.18 13.88 -39.45
N VAL A 21 9.92 14.48 -40.62
CA VAL A 21 8.59 14.83 -41.11
C VAL A 21 8.00 13.57 -41.75
N PHE A 22 6.86 13.09 -41.27
CA PHE A 22 5.99 12.20 -42.03
C PHE A 22 4.69 12.92 -42.37
N LEU A 23 4.52 13.15 -43.67
CA LEU A 23 3.32 13.64 -44.33
C LEU A 23 2.47 12.42 -44.71
N GLY A 24 1.18 12.40 -44.36
CA GLY A 24 0.30 11.26 -44.66
C GLY A 24 -1.19 11.62 -44.63
N ALA A 25 -1.65 12.16 -45.77
CA ALA A 25 -3.00 12.11 -46.37
C ALA A 25 -4.27 12.42 -45.54
N LEU A 26 -4.98 13.43 -46.06
CA LEU A 26 -6.37 13.79 -45.79
C LEU A 26 -7.35 12.75 -46.38
N VAL A 27 -8.43 12.45 -45.66
CA VAL A 27 -9.74 12.17 -46.28
C VAL A 27 -10.80 12.97 -45.54
N SER A 28 -11.32 13.99 -46.24
CA SER A 28 -12.54 14.71 -45.90
C SER A 28 -13.73 13.84 -46.27
N GLY A 29 -14.64 13.61 -45.33
CA GLY A 29 -15.99 13.11 -45.59
C GLY A 29 -17.00 13.93 -44.79
N CYS A 30 -17.73 14.81 -45.47
CA CYS A 30 -18.95 15.43 -44.95
C CYS A 30 -20.13 14.48 -45.20
N GLY A 31 -21.01 14.31 -44.21
CA GLY A 31 -22.25 13.56 -44.35
C GLY A 31 -23.15 13.68 -43.13
N ASP A 32 -24.08 14.64 -43.21
CA ASP A 32 -25.41 14.77 -42.61
C ASP A 32 -25.65 14.78 -41.09
N ASP A 33 -26.43 15.80 -40.72
CA ASP A 33 -27.16 16.01 -39.46
C ASP A 33 -28.11 14.84 -39.14
N ALA A 34 -28.01 14.32 -37.91
CA ALA A 34 -29.12 13.69 -37.22
C ALA A 34 -28.91 13.80 -35.69
N ASP A 35 -29.94 14.32 -35.01
CA ASP A 35 -30.06 14.42 -33.56
C ASP A 35 -29.60 13.13 -32.84
N GLY A 36 -28.56 13.25 -32.03
CA GLY A 36 -27.96 12.14 -31.30
C GLY A 36 -27.53 12.54 -29.90
N VAL A 37 -28.26 12.01 -28.91
CA VAL A 37 -28.01 12.07 -27.46
C VAL A 37 -26.52 12.09 -27.11
N ARG A 38 -26.09 13.10 -26.35
CA ARG A 38 -24.76 13.13 -25.71
C ARG A 38 -24.69 12.07 -24.62
N THR A 39 -24.35 10.85 -25.01
CA THR A 39 -23.84 9.84 -24.08
C THR A 39 -22.39 10.20 -23.79
N SER A 40 -22.11 10.63 -22.56
CA SER A 40 -20.74 10.78 -22.06
C SER A 40 -20.05 9.42 -22.10
N ALA A 41 -19.29 9.17 -23.15
CA ALA A 41 -18.42 8.01 -23.26
C ALA A 41 -17.28 8.17 -22.25
N SER A 42 -17.33 7.37 -21.20
CA SER A 42 -16.14 7.04 -20.41
C SER A 42 -15.09 6.49 -21.37
N THR A 43 -13.95 7.18 -21.47
CA THR A 43 -12.76 6.69 -22.17
C THR A 43 -12.24 5.46 -21.44
N ARG A 44 -12.82 4.31 -21.77
CA ARG A 44 -12.18 3.01 -21.59
C ARG A 44 -11.03 2.97 -22.60
N GLY A 45 -9.80 3.05 -22.09
CA GLY A 45 -8.60 2.83 -22.90
C GLY A 45 -8.69 1.49 -23.64
N GLU A 46 -8.04 1.42 -24.80
CA GLU A 46 -8.16 0.38 -25.83
C GLU A 46 -7.81 -1.06 -25.39
N ASP A 47 -7.51 -1.30 -24.11
CA ASP A 47 -7.27 -2.64 -23.55
C ASP A 47 -8.32 -3.12 -22.54
N GLY A 48 -9.35 -2.32 -22.21
CA GLY A 48 -10.50 -2.76 -21.38
C GLY A 48 -10.20 -3.18 -19.94
N ARG A 49 -8.93 -3.33 -19.54
CA ARG A 49 -8.50 -3.66 -18.18
C ARG A 49 -8.53 -2.39 -17.33
N GLN A 50 -9.35 -2.39 -16.28
CA GLN A 50 -9.29 -1.32 -15.27
C GLN A 50 -7.90 -1.35 -14.62
N GLU A 51 -7.18 -0.23 -14.69
CA GLU A 51 -5.94 -0.01 -13.95
C GLU A 51 -6.20 -0.28 -12.47
N GLN A 52 -5.58 -1.33 -11.92
CA GLN A 52 -5.69 -1.65 -10.50
C GLN A 52 -4.76 -0.72 -9.73
N ARG A 53 -5.29 -0.04 -8.71
CA ARG A 53 -4.58 0.89 -7.83
C ARG A 53 -4.80 0.48 -6.38
N VAL A 54 -3.72 0.22 -5.67
CA VAL A 54 -3.72 -0.20 -4.27
C VAL A 54 -3.13 0.91 -3.40
N LEU A 55 -3.91 1.38 -2.42
CA LEU A 55 -3.45 2.26 -1.36
C LEU A 55 -3.12 1.42 -0.13
N TRP A 56 -1.86 1.40 0.28
CA TRP A 56 -1.37 0.68 1.45
C TRP A 56 -1.29 1.59 2.66
N VAL A 57 -1.89 1.16 3.77
CA VAL A 57 -2.08 1.95 4.99
C VAL A 57 -1.66 1.13 6.20
N GLY A 58 -0.92 1.73 7.12
CA GLY A 58 -0.52 1.09 8.38
C GLY A 58 0.58 1.87 9.09
N ASP A 59 1.23 1.26 10.07
CA ASP A 59 2.32 1.85 10.84
C ASP A 59 3.71 1.57 10.23
N SER A 60 4.78 1.68 11.03
CA SER A 60 6.14 1.39 10.59
C SER A 60 6.34 -0.06 10.13
N ILE A 61 5.54 -1.02 10.61
CA ILE A 61 5.61 -2.40 10.11
C ILE A 61 5.15 -2.44 8.66
N ALA A 62 4.03 -1.77 8.37
CA ALA A 62 3.53 -1.63 7.00
C ALA A 62 4.51 -0.87 6.12
N GLY A 63 5.19 0.14 6.65
CA GLY A 63 6.22 0.91 5.93
C GLY A 63 7.45 0.09 5.54
N VAL A 64 7.90 -0.83 6.41
CA VAL A 64 8.99 -1.76 6.07
C VAL A 64 8.57 -2.76 5.00
N GLU A 65 7.29 -3.15 4.96
CA GLU A 65 6.73 -4.07 3.96
C GLU A 65 6.46 -3.38 2.60
N GLY A 66 6.29 -2.06 2.61
CA GLY A 66 5.93 -1.22 1.47
C GLY A 66 6.84 -1.35 0.24
N PRO A 67 8.18 -1.30 0.36
CA PRO A 67 9.09 -1.42 -0.78
C PRO A 67 8.92 -2.74 -1.56
N ALA A 68 8.81 -3.87 -0.84
CA ALA A 68 8.59 -5.18 -1.45
C ALA A 68 7.20 -5.27 -2.10
N LEU A 69 6.16 -4.78 -1.41
CA LEU A 69 4.79 -4.70 -1.95
C LEU A 69 4.74 -3.90 -3.25
N LYS A 70 5.38 -2.72 -3.25
CA LYS A 70 5.47 -1.87 -4.43
C LYS A 70 6.10 -2.62 -5.59
N ALA A 71 7.22 -3.31 -5.36
CA ALA A 71 7.91 -4.06 -6.39
C ALA A 71 7.03 -5.19 -6.96
N ALA A 72 6.41 -6.00 -6.11
CA ALA A 72 5.54 -7.10 -6.50
C ALA A 72 4.31 -6.63 -7.28
N LEU A 73 3.61 -5.62 -6.76
CA LEU A 73 2.37 -5.10 -7.36
C LEU A 73 2.65 -4.35 -8.67
N THR A 74 3.72 -3.56 -8.73
CA THR A 74 4.12 -2.87 -9.98
C THR A 74 4.45 -3.87 -11.08
N LYS A 75 5.18 -4.95 -10.77
CA LYS A 75 5.42 -6.03 -11.75
C LYS A 75 4.16 -6.77 -12.16
N SER A 76 3.14 -6.78 -11.29
CA SER A 76 1.82 -7.35 -11.58
C SER A 76 0.91 -6.41 -12.39
N GLY A 77 1.40 -5.23 -12.80
CA GLY A 77 0.61 -4.21 -13.50
C GLY A 77 -0.35 -3.43 -12.59
N VAL A 78 -0.11 -3.44 -11.28
CA VAL A 78 -0.90 -2.73 -10.27
C VAL A 78 -0.16 -1.47 -9.84
N GLU A 79 -0.81 -0.31 -9.95
CA GLU A 79 -0.28 0.93 -9.39
C GLU A 79 -0.37 0.89 -7.87
N PHE A 80 0.69 1.33 -7.19
CA PHE A 80 0.81 1.19 -5.75
C PHE A 80 1.19 2.52 -5.11
N LYS A 81 0.51 2.85 -4.01
CA LYS A 81 0.84 3.98 -3.15
C LYS A 81 0.91 3.54 -1.71
N ASP A 82 2.05 3.80 -1.09
CA ASP A 82 2.25 3.63 0.34
C ASP A 82 1.89 4.93 1.08
N MET A 83 1.06 4.83 2.11
CA MET A 83 0.75 5.91 3.04
C MET A 83 0.90 5.47 4.51
N SER A 84 1.74 4.47 4.76
CA SER A 84 2.15 4.09 6.10
C SER A 84 2.84 5.24 6.84
N SER A 85 2.85 5.16 8.17
CA SER A 85 3.43 6.19 9.03
C SER A 85 4.23 5.58 10.17
N ASP A 86 5.50 6.00 10.27
CA ASP A 86 6.32 5.68 11.44
C ASP A 86 5.70 6.27 12.71
N GLY A 87 5.42 5.42 13.70
CA GLY A 87 4.83 5.84 14.98
C GLY A 87 3.36 6.26 14.91
N GLY A 88 2.62 5.90 13.86
CA GLY A 88 1.21 6.25 13.69
C GLY A 88 0.48 5.26 12.79
N GLY A 89 -0.32 5.75 11.86
CA GLY A 89 -0.90 4.91 10.80
C GLY A 89 -2.16 4.13 11.20
N THR A 90 -2.51 4.11 12.49
CA THR A 90 -3.77 3.54 12.96
C THR A 90 -4.98 4.32 12.43
N VAL A 91 -6.10 3.64 12.25
CA VAL A 91 -7.42 4.27 12.04
C VAL A 91 -8.28 4.26 13.31
N VAL A 92 -7.83 3.56 14.37
CA VAL A 92 -8.62 3.34 15.59
C VAL A 92 -8.60 4.57 16.48
N GLN A 93 -9.79 5.08 16.78
CA GLN A 93 -10.00 6.19 17.71
C GLN A 93 -10.48 5.60 19.05
N GLY A 94 -9.56 5.00 19.82
CA GLY A 94 -9.88 4.31 21.07
C GLY A 94 -9.73 5.20 22.30
N ASP A 95 -8.49 5.39 22.75
CA ASP A 95 -8.13 6.30 23.83
C ASP A 95 -7.56 7.62 23.29
N GLU A 96 -7.12 8.52 24.19
CA GLU A 96 -6.54 9.81 23.81
C GLU A 96 -5.31 9.66 22.90
N MET A 97 -4.46 8.66 23.16
CA MET A 97 -3.21 8.48 22.42
C MET A 97 -3.48 7.94 21.01
N SER A 98 -4.20 6.81 20.90
CA SER A 98 -4.60 6.23 19.61
C SER A 98 -5.41 7.22 18.77
N SER A 99 -6.31 8.01 19.38
CA SER A 99 -7.06 9.04 18.66
C SER A 99 -6.16 10.14 18.07
N ARG A 100 -5.12 10.58 18.80
CA ARG A 100 -4.12 11.53 18.29
C ARG A 100 -3.29 10.94 17.16
N LEU A 101 -2.97 9.64 17.22
CA LEU A 101 -2.25 8.94 16.16
C LEU A 101 -3.13 8.71 14.92
N ALA A 102 -4.44 8.51 15.10
CA ALA A 102 -5.38 8.27 14.03
C ALA A 102 -5.73 9.53 13.21
N GLU A 103 -5.75 10.72 13.84
CA GLU A 103 -6.16 11.96 13.16
C GLU A 103 -5.30 12.28 11.91
N PRO A 104 -3.96 12.24 11.95
CA PRO A 104 -3.14 12.41 10.75
C PRO A 104 -3.40 11.35 9.68
N THR A 105 -3.63 10.09 10.09
CA THR A 105 -3.96 8.98 9.17
C THR A 105 -5.26 9.27 8.43
N TRP A 106 -6.33 9.64 9.13
CA TRP A 106 -7.62 9.96 8.52
C TRP A 106 -7.53 11.14 7.55
N LYS A 107 -6.76 12.20 7.88
CA LYS A 107 -6.51 13.33 6.98
C LYS A 107 -5.74 12.91 5.73
N ALA A 108 -4.74 12.04 5.87
CA ALA A 108 -3.98 11.53 4.74
C ALA A 108 -4.80 10.58 3.87
N LEU A 109 -5.65 9.75 4.48
CA LEU A 109 -6.54 8.82 3.79
C LEU A 109 -7.51 9.60 2.90
N ASP A 110 -8.21 10.60 3.42
CA ASP A 110 -9.15 11.44 2.66
C ASP A 110 -8.49 12.08 1.41
N ARG A 111 -7.29 12.65 1.58
CA ARG A 111 -6.50 13.18 0.46
C ARG A 111 -6.12 12.12 -0.56
N ASN A 112 -5.79 10.91 -0.12
CA ASN A 112 -5.38 9.82 -1.02
C ASN A 112 -6.58 9.19 -1.73
N LEU A 113 -7.73 9.02 -1.07
CA LEU A 113 -8.96 8.53 -1.69
C LEU A 113 -9.36 9.43 -2.86
N SER A 114 -9.31 10.75 -2.68
CA SER A 114 -9.64 11.72 -3.72
C SER A 114 -8.58 11.85 -4.83
N SER A 115 -7.29 11.91 -4.48
CA SER A 115 -6.22 12.16 -5.46
C SER A 115 -5.71 10.92 -6.18
N PHE A 116 -5.60 9.79 -5.47
CA PHE A 116 -5.07 8.54 -6.01
C PHE A 116 -6.18 7.64 -6.57
N ARG A 117 -7.42 7.78 -6.06
CA ARG A 117 -8.60 6.99 -6.46
C ARG A 117 -8.30 5.48 -6.49
N PRO A 118 -7.90 4.91 -5.33
CA PRO A 118 -7.60 3.49 -5.26
C PRO A 118 -8.84 2.65 -5.55
N GLN A 119 -8.68 1.49 -6.19
CA GLN A 119 -9.73 0.46 -6.21
C GLN A 119 -9.64 -0.46 -4.98
N VAL A 120 -8.49 -0.48 -4.31
CA VAL A 120 -8.27 -1.23 -3.07
C VAL A 120 -7.64 -0.31 -2.03
N VAL A 121 -8.29 -0.18 -0.89
CA VAL A 121 -7.64 0.32 0.34
C VAL A 121 -7.22 -0.91 1.13
N ALA A 122 -5.92 -1.11 1.29
CA ALA A 122 -5.35 -2.20 2.05
C ALA A 122 -4.78 -1.64 3.36
N TYR A 123 -5.45 -1.94 4.47
CA TYR A 123 -5.08 -1.49 5.81
C TYR A 123 -4.50 -2.64 6.63
N GLN A 124 -3.24 -2.51 7.01
CA GLN A 124 -2.64 -3.38 8.01
C GLN A 124 -3.00 -2.87 9.40
N ILE A 125 -3.64 -3.73 10.20
CA ILE A 125 -3.86 -3.49 11.62
C ILE A 125 -2.52 -3.13 12.25
N THR A 126 -2.47 -1.98 12.91
CA THR A 126 -1.23 -1.45 13.44
C THR A 126 -0.96 -1.95 14.85
N THR A 127 0.27 -1.74 15.31
CA THR A 127 0.63 -1.89 16.71
C THR A 127 -0.07 -0.88 17.64
N TYR A 128 -0.77 0.11 17.09
CA TYR A 128 -1.45 1.23 17.76
C TYR A 128 -2.98 1.17 17.71
N ASP A 129 -3.58 0.06 17.25
CA ASP A 129 -5.05 -0.12 17.17
C ASP A 129 -5.66 -0.35 18.57
N TRP A 130 -5.32 0.53 19.50
CA TRP A 130 -5.66 0.47 20.91
C TRP A 130 -7.06 1.01 21.14
N GLY A 131 -7.80 0.31 21.99
CA GLY A 131 -9.17 0.63 22.31
C GLY A 131 -9.92 -0.63 22.71
N THR A 132 -11.16 -0.45 23.14
CA THR A 132 -12.08 -1.57 23.34
C THR A 132 -12.45 -2.20 22.00
N ALA A 133 -12.92 -3.45 22.02
CA ALA A 133 -13.39 -4.14 20.82
C ALA A 133 -14.50 -3.36 20.08
N GLY A 134 -15.36 -2.64 20.81
CA GLY A 134 -16.38 -1.76 20.22
C GLY A 134 -15.79 -0.56 19.47
N GLN A 135 -14.73 0.05 20.01
CA GLN A 135 -14.05 1.18 19.36
C GLN A 135 -13.25 0.74 18.13
N GLN A 136 -12.59 -0.42 18.21
CA GLN A 136 -11.94 -1.05 17.06
C GLN A 136 -12.98 -1.33 15.95
N ARG A 137 -14.12 -1.94 16.31
CA ARG A 137 -15.21 -2.24 15.36
C ARG A 137 -15.71 -0.98 14.67
N ALA A 138 -16.08 0.05 15.45
CA ALA A 138 -16.57 1.31 14.91
C ALA A 138 -15.57 1.97 13.96
N SER A 139 -14.27 1.89 14.27
CA SER A 139 -13.20 2.47 13.44
C SER A 139 -13.00 1.70 12.14
N TYR A 140 -13.05 0.35 12.16
CA TYR A 140 -12.97 -0.46 10.95
C TYR A 140 -14.22 -0.34 10.07
N GLU A 141 -15.41 -0.23 10.66
CA GLU A 141 -16.66 0.05 9.93
C GLU A 141 -16.62 1.44 9.29
N LYS A 142 -16.10 2.46 9.99
CA LYS A 142 -15.84 3.79 9.42
C LYS A 142 -14.85 3.73 8.25
N LEU A 143 -13.81 2.89 8.33
CA LEU A 143 -12.86 2.70 7.24
C LEU A 143 -13.52 2.02 6.03
N ALA A 144 -14.39 1.04 6.28
CA ALA A 144 -15.16 0.38 5.23
C ALA A 144 -16.08 1.36 4.51
N GLU A 145 -16.73 2.25 5.25
CA GLU A 145 -17.56 3.32 4.70
C GLU A 145 -16.75 4.28 3.83
N ALA A 146 -15.60 4.75 4.31
CA ALA A 146 -14.73 5.65 3.55
C ALA A 146 -14.21 5.01 2.26
N ALA A 147 -13.85 3.72 2.28
CA ALA A 147 -13.45 2.99 1.09
C ALA A 147 -14.61 2.86 0.09
N ARG A 148 -15.81 2.50 0.58
CA ARG A 148 -17.01 2.38 -0.25
C ARG A 148 -17.37 3.71 -0.92
N ASP A 149 -17.34 4.81 -0.18
CA ASP A 149 -17.66 6.14 -0.73
C ASP A 149 -16.65 6.60 -1.79
N ALA A 150 -15.45 6.01 -1.79
CA ALA A 150 -14.43 6.20 -2.82
C ALA A 150 -14.48 5.15 -3.96
N ASP A 151 -15.51 4.30 -4.01
CA ASP A 151 -15.64 3.17 -4.95
C ASP A 151 -14.45 2.18 -4.87
N ALA A 152 -13.91 2.00 -3.67
CA ALA A 152 -12.83 1.07 -3.35
C ALA A 152 -13.36 -0.08 -2.49
N GLU A 153 -12.78 -1.28 -2.64
CA GLU A 153 -12.95 -2.33 -1.64
C GLU A 153 -11.91 -2.16 -0.52
N LEU A 154 -12.30 -2.53 0.69
CA LEU A 154 -11.42 -2.56 1.84
C LEU A 154 -10.87 -3.97 2.06
N VAL A 155 -9.54 -4.07 2.14
CA VAL A 155 -8.83 -5.25 2.63
C VAL A 155 -8.18 -4.89 3.97
N ILE A 156 -8.60 -5.56 5.04
CA ILE A 156 -7.94 -5.45 6.35
C ILE A 156 -6.97 -6.63 6.51
N VAL A 157 -5.71 -6.34 6.79
CA VAL A 157 -4.65 -7.34 7.00
C VAL A 157 -4.32 -7.38 8.49
N SER A 158 -4.24 -8.56 9.09
CA SER A 158 -3.78 -8.66 10.48
C SER A 158 -2.33 -8.20 10.60
N ALA A 159 -1.96 -7.63 11.75
CA ALA A 159 -0.56 -7.41 12.07
C ALA A 159 0.22 -8.74 12.03
N PRO A 160 1.51 -8.74 11.61
CA PRO A 160 2.39 -9.88 11.85
C PRO A 160 2.54 -10.14 13.35
N PRO A 161 3.04 -11.33 13.75
CA PRO A 161 3.48 -11.50 15.12
C PRO A 161 4.68 -10.58 15.39
N PHE A 162 4.60 -9.77 16.45
CA PHE A 162 5.69 -8.90 16.91
C PHE A 162 5.97 -9.08 18.40
N LYS A 163 7.12 -8.59 18.86
CA LYS A 163 7.52 -8.61 20.26
C LYS A 163 6.70 -7.61 21.06
N LEU A 164 5.98 -8.10 22.07
CA LEU A 164 5.33 -7.25 23.08
C LEU A 164 6.35 -6.83 24.15
N ASP A 165 7.10 -5.77 23.84
CA ASP A 165 7.96 -5.11 24.81
C ASP A 165 7.16 -4.36 25.89
N ASP A 166 7.85 -3.66 26.78
CA ASP A 166 7.20 -2.97 27.90
C ASP A 166 6.25 -1.85 27.43
N PHE A 167 6.49 -1.26 26.25
CA PHE A 167 5.62 -0.25 25.67
C PHE A 167 4.29 -0.86 25.19
N TYR A 168 4.34 -2.00 24.49
CA TYR A 168 3.12 -2.64 23.97
C TYR A 168 2.36 -3.48 25.00
N ARG A 169 3.02 -3.99 26.05
CA ARG A 169 2.38 -4.90 27.04
C ARG A 169 1.15 -4.32 27.71
N GLN A 170 1.15 -3.02 27.98
CA GLN A 170 -0.02 -2.36 28.58
C GLN A 170 -1.25 -2.34 27.64
N HIS A 171 -1.04 -2.59 26.34
CA HIS A 171 -2.09 -2.65 25.32
C HIS A 171 -2.32 -4.07 24.77
N ALA A 172 -1.77 -5.11 25.40
CA ALA A 172 -1.80 -6.49 24.90
C ALA A 172 -3.23 -6.98 24.57
N SER A 173 -4.21 -6.66 25.41
CA SER A 173 -5.61 -7.05 25.18
C SER A 173 -6.20 -6.42 23.91
N ALA A 174 -5.85 -5.16 23.62
CA ALA A 174 -6.31 -4.48 22.41
C ALA A 174 -5.63 -5.04 21.16
N ILE A 175 -4.32 -5.31 21.25
CA ILE A 175 -3.55 -5.96 20.18
C ILE A 175 -4.13 -7.33 19.86
N GLU A 176 -4.50 -8.11 20.88
CA GLU A 176 -5.13 -9.43 20.70
C GLU A 176 -6.55 -9.34 20.12
N SER A 177 -7.33 -8.33 20.49
CA SER A 177 -8.71 -8.18 20.03
C SER A 177 -8.82 -7.66 18.60
N ALA A 178 -7.90 -6.81 18.16
CA ALA A 178 -7.95 -6.12 16.87
C ALA A 178 -8.18 -7.06 15.66
N PRO A 179 -7.38 -8.14 15.44
CA PRO A 179 -7.61 -9.06 14.31
C PRO A 179 -8.94 -9.82 14.41
N LYS A 180 -9.40 -10.15 15.63
CA LYS A 180 -10.69 -10.84 15.84
C LYS A 180 -11.85 -9.93 15.43
N VAL A 181 -11.77 -8.65 15.80
CA VAL A 181 -12.77 -7.64 15.48
C VAL A 181 -12.78 -7.33 13.98
N ALA A 182 -11.60 -7.15 13.36
CA ALA A 182 -11.50 -6.94 11.92
C ALA A 182 -12.09 -8.11 11.12
N ALA A 183 -11.80 -9.34 11.52
CA ALA A 183 -12.39 -10.53 10.91
C ALA A 183 -13.92 -10.58 11.06
N GLN A 184 -14.46 -10.10 12.19
CA GLN A 184 -15.90 -10.00 12.39
C GLN A 184 -16.52 -8.94 11.47
N VAL A 185 -15.92 -7.75 11.37
CA VAL A 185 -16.37 -6.70 10.44
C VAL A 185 -16.38 -7.21 9.00
N ALA A 186 -15.34 -7.95 8.58
CA ALA A 186 -15.31 -8.55 7.26
C ALA A 186 -16.46 -9.55 7.03
N ARG A 187 -16.74 -10.42 8.01
CA ARG A 187 -17.87 -11.37 7.93
C ARG A 187 -19.23 -10.66 7.84
N ASP A 188 -19.40 -9.57 8.59
CA ASP A 188 -20.66 -8.81 8.67
C ASP A 188 -20.84 -7.82 7.50
N SER A 189 -19.87 -7.74 6.57
CA SER A 189 -19.84 -6.70 5.53
C SER A 189 -20.59 -7.03 4.24
N ASP A 190 -21.21 -8.21 4.14
CA ASP A 190 -21.78 -8.75 2.89
C ASP A 190 -20.78 -8.78 1.72
N GLY A 191 -19.51 -9.04 2.02
CA GLY A 191 -18.43 -9.15 1.02
C GLY A 191 -17.79 -7.82 0.62
N ARG A 192 -18.18 -6.69 1.23
CA ARG A 192 -17.58 -5.37 0.98
C ARG A 192 -16.19 -5.20 1.61
N VAL A 193 -15.91 -5.97 2.66
CA VAL A 193 -14.62 -5.96 3.37
C VAL A 193 -14.04 -7.37 3.36
N ARG A 194 -12.75 -7.48 3.02
CA ARG A 194 -11.99 -8.72 3.16
C ARG A 194 -11.06 -8.65 4.35
N PHE A 195 -10.84 -9.79 4.98
CA PHE A 195 -9.84 -9.95 6.02
C PHE A 195 -8.77 -10.94 5.58
N PHE A 196 -7.51 -10.50 5.56
CA PHE A 196 -6.35 -11.31 5.26
C PHE A 196 -5.55 -11.55 6.55
N ASP A 197 -5.57 -12.79 7.02
CA ASP A 197 -4.84 -13.18 8.22
C ASP A 197 -3.38 -13.54 7.89
N ALA A 198 -2.48 -12.62 8.21
CA ALA A 198 -1.04 -12.76 8.01
C ALA A 198 -0.43 -13.86 8.90
N ALA A 199 -1.13 -14.35 9.93
CA ALA A 199 -0.68 -15.52 10.69
C ALA A 199 -0.61 -16.79 9.81
N GLN A 200 -1.31 -16.83 8.68
CA GLN A 200 -1.16 -17.91 7.69
C GLN A 200 0.26 -17.96 7.11
N LEU A 201 0.87 -16.79 6.92
CA LEU A 201 2.23 -16.65 6.42
C LEU A 201 3.26 -16.84 7.53
N TRP A 202 3.12 -16.10 8.63
CA TRP A 202 4.18 -15.95 9.64
C TRP A 202 3.95 -16.72 10.94
N GLY A 203 2.78 -17.31 11.12
CA GLY A 203 2.36 -17.85 12.40
C GLY A 203 2.05 -16.75 13.42
N THR A 204 1.98 -17.13 14.69
CA THR A 204 1.60 -16.24 15.80
C THR A 204 2.74 -15.99 16.80
N ASP A 205 3.88 -16.68 16.65
CA ASP A 205 5.05 -16.53 17.51
C ASP A 205 6.10 -15.63 16.85
N SER A 206 6.35 -14.45 17.41
CA SER A 206 7.30 -13.47 16.88
C SER A 206 8.75 -13.91 16.97
N LYS A 207 9.05 -14.94 17.78
CA LYS A 207 10.40 -15.50 17.93
C LYS A 207 10.66 -16.69 17.01
N ALA A 208 9.62 -17.23 16.36
CA ALA A 208 9.80 -18.35 15.45
C ALA A 208 10.54 -17.87 14.19
N ALA A 209 11.44 -18.70 13.65
CA ALA A 209 12.13 -18.40 12.40
C ALA A 209 11.15 -18.09 11.25
N LYS A 210 9.97 -18.71 11.28
CA LYS A 210 8.88 -18.47 10.32
C LYS A 210 8.33 -17.04 10.37
N ALA A 211 8.44 -16.32 11.48
CA ALA A 211 7.95 -14.94 11.58
C ALA A 211 8.79 -13.96 10.76
N GLN A 212 10.04 -14.32 10.45
CA GLN A 212 10.97 -13.54 9.61
C GLN A 212 11.05 -12.08 10.09
N ARG A 213 11.16 -11.90 11.40
CA ARG A 213 11.37 -10.60 12.03
C ARG A 213 12.85 -10.20 11.95
N SER A 214 13.10 -8.90 11.98
CA SER A 214 14.42 -8.35 12.24
C SER A 214 14.84 -8.58 13.69
N SER A 215 16.07 -8.19 14.03
CA SER A 215 16.60 -8.31 15.40
C SER A 215 15.82 -7.53 16.46
N ASP A 216 15.00 -6.55 16.08
CA ASP A 216 14.13 -5.85 17.03
C ASP A 216 12.89 -6.68 17.46
N GLY A 217 12.58 -7.74 16.72
CA GLY A 217 11.42 -8.60 16.93
C GLY A 217 10.08 -7.97 16.55
N ILE A 218 10.07 -6.79 15.91
CA ILE A 218 8.87 -6.04 15.53
C ILE A 218 8.74 -5.99 14.01
N HIS A 219 9.73 -5.42 13.33
CA HIS A 219 9.69 -5.24 11.89
C HIS A 219 10.06 -6.53 11.16
N SER A 220 9.57 -6.70 9.94
CA SER A 220 10.05 -7.78 9.06
C SER A 220 11.49 -7.51 8.65
N CYS A 221 12.29 -8.56 8.46
CA CYS A 221 13.52 -8.43 7.69
C CYS A 221 13.23 -8.52 6.19
N GLN A 222 14.22 -8.26 5.33
CA GLN A 222 14.06 -8.26 3.86
C GLN A 222 13.31 -9.48 3.32
N GLN A 223 13.69 -10.68 3.76
CA GLN A 223 13.08 -11.95 3.36
C GLN A 223 11.64 -12.05 3.86
N GLY A 224 11.35 -11.52 5.04
CA GLY A 224 10.00 -11.39 5.57
C GLY A 224 9.13 -10.48 4.71
N SER A 225 9.64 -9.30 4.34
CA SER A 225 8.93 -8.36 3.47
C SER A 225 8.69 -8.94 2.06
N ALA A 226 9.66 -9.66 1.49
CA ALA A 226 9.48 -10.39 0.24
C ALA A 226 8.41 -11.49 0.36
N ALA A 227 8.47 -12.31 1.41
CA ALA A 227 7.49 -13.36 1.63
C ALA A 227 6.06 -12.79 1.78
N PHE A 228 5.95 -11.64 2.47
CA PHE A 228 4.69 -10.92 2.59
C PHE A 228 4.16 -10.40 1.27
N ALA A 229 5.00 -9.72 0.50
CA ALA A 229 4.59 -9.15 -0.78
C ALA A 229 4.10 -10.24 -1.75
N ALA A 230 4.79 -11.38 -1.81
CA ALA A 230 4.37 -12.54 -2.60
C ALA A 230 3.01 -13.09 -2.11
N TRP A 231 2.86 -13.28 -0.79
CA TRP A 231 1.62 -13.77 -0.20
C TRP A 231 0.44 -12.81 -0.42
N PHE A 232 0.64 -11.52 -0.17
CA PHE A 232 -0.38 -10.48 -0.30
C PHE A 232 -0.82 -10.33 -1.76
N ALA A 233 0.13 -10.21 -2.71
CA ALA A 233 -0.18 -10.11 -4.12
C ALA A 233 -0.96 -11.35 -4.61
N GLY A 234 -0.55 -12.55 -4.20
CA GLY A 234 -1.25 -13.79 -4.54
C GLY A 234 -2.62 -13.95 -3.87
N LYS A 235 -2.85 -13.34 -2.71
CA LYS A 235 -4.19 -13.26 -2.09
C LYS A 235 -5.08 -12.29 -2.84
N LEU A 236 -4.57 -11.10 -3.14
CA LEU A 236 -5.32 -10.03 -3.79
C LEU A 236 -5.67 -10.38 -5.25
N SER A 237 -4.76 -11.05 -5.98
CA SER A 237 -4.98 -11.48 -7.37
C SER A 237 -6.10 -12.53 -7.51
N LYS A 238 -6.50 -13.20 -6.42
CA LYS A 238 -7.64 -14.12 -6.45
C LYS A 238 -8.99 -13.42 -6.39
N SER A 239 -9.01 -12.19 -5.88
CA SER A 239 -10.22 -11.37 -5.78
C SER A 239 -10.28 -10.25 -6.82
N ARG A 240 -9.21 -10.08 -7.62
CA ARG A 240 -9.06 -8.99 -8.60
C ARG A 240 -8.59 -9.53 -9.94
N ASP A 241 -8.85 -8.80 -11.01
CA ASP A 241 -8.53 -9.22 -12.39
C ASP A 241 -7.07 -8.89 -12.78
N PHE A 242 -6.12 -9.39 -11.98
CA PHE A 242 -4.70 -9.34 -12.31
C PHE A 242 -4.02 -10.65 -11.92
N THR A 243 -2.84 -10.91 -12.49
CA THR A 243 -2.00 -12.06 -12.13
C THR A 243 -0.82 -11.56 -11.31
N ALA A 244 -0.62 -12.12 -10.12
CA ALA A 244 0.54 -11.80 -9.31
C ALA A 244 1.82 -12.20 -10.07
N ALA A 245 2.77 -11.27 -10.17
CA ALA A 245 4.05 -11.51 -10.82
C ALA A 245 4.88 -12.56 -10.06
N ASP A 246 5.64 -13.35 -10.80
CA ASP A 246 6.54 -14.34 -10.22
C ASP A 246 7.59 -13.64 -9.34
N PRO A 247 7.87 -14.13 -8.11
CA PRO A 247 8.91 -13.57 -7.25
C PRO A 247 10.27 -13.40 -7.93
N GLY A 248 10.64 -14.26 -8.87
CA GLY A 248 11.88 -14.16 -9.65
C GLY A 248 12.03 -12.86 -10.44
N GLU A 249 10.93 -12.14 -10.72
CA GLU A 249 10.92 -10.90 -11.49
C GLU A 249 11.13 -9.63 -10.66
N TRP A 250 10.95 -9.71 -9.33
CA TRP A 250 10.97 -8.53 -8.47
C TRP A 250 11.68 -8.71 -7.13
N ALA A 251 11.77 -9.93 -6.59
CA ALA A 251 12.24 -10.15 -5.22
C ALA A 251 13.71 -9.77 -4.99
N ASN A 252 14.52 -9.72 -6.05
CA ASN A 252 15.92 -9.30 -6.00
C ASN A 252 16.15 -7.90 -6.64
N GLY A 253 15.11 -7.08 -6.72
CA GLY A 253 15.18 -5.74 -7.32
C GLY A 253 15.72 -4.67 -6.37
N ALA A 254 15.84 -3.44 -6.85
CA ALA A 254 16.42 -2.31 -6.10
C ALA A 254 15.76 -2.01 -4.73
N TRP A 255 14.53 -2.48 -4.49
CA TRP A 255 13.87 -2.34 -3.18
C TRP A 255 14.63 -3.04 -2.06
N THR A 256 15.45 -4.05 -2.36
CA THR A 256 16.27 -4.74 -1.34
C THR A 256 17.31 -3.80 -0.73
N GLU A 257 17.70 -2.73 -1.42
CA GLU A 257 18.62 -1.70 -0.93
C GLU A 257 17.90 -0.56 -0.19
N ASP A 258 16.61 -0.72 0.12
CA ASP A 258 15.87 0.30 0.85
C ASP A 258 16.45 0.48 2.26
N ARG A 259 16.62 1.75 2.67
CA ARG A 259 17.22 2.18 3.94
C ARG A 259 16.58 1.56 5.18
N HIS A 260 15.32 1.11 5.11
CA HIS A 260 14.69 0.40 6.23
C HIS A 260 15.50 -0.85 6.59
N PHE A 261 16.10 -1.52 5.61
CA PHE A 261 16.84 -2.76 5.81
C PHE A 261 18.29 -2.56 6.26
N ASP A 262 18.84 -1.36 6.14
CA ASP A 262 20.18 -1.03 6.68
C ASP A 262 20.30 -1.33 8.18
N LYS A 263 19.17 -1.23 8.90
CA LYS A 263 19.09 -1.41 10.37
C LYS A 263 18.29 -2.63 10.80
N LEU A 264 17.52 -3.23 9.89
CA LEU A 264 16.53 -4.28 10.17
C LEU A 264 16.88 -5.62 9.50
N GLY A 265 18.17 -5.91 9.32
CA GLY A 265 18.64 -7.18 8.75
C GLY A 265 18.00 -8.41 9.41
N CYS A 266 18.03 -9.55 8.71
CA CYS A 266 17.43 -10.77 9.25
C CYS A 266 18.14 -11.26 10.50
N ALA A 267 17.34 -11.59 11.51
CA ALA A 267 17.76 -12.24 12.75
C ALA A 267 17.98 -13.74 12.57
#